data_AF-A0A2K3MFD8-F1
#
_entry.id   AF-A0A2K3MFD8-F1
#
_cell.length_a   1.000
_cell.length_b   1.000
_cell.length_c   1.000
_cell.angle_alpha   90.00
_cell.angle_beta   90.00
_cell.angle_gamma   90.00
#
_symmetry.space_group_name_H-M   'P 1'
#
loop_
_entity.id
_entity.type
_entity.pdbx_description
1 polymer ?
#
loop_
_entity_poly.entity_id
_entity_poly.type
_entity_poly.pdbx_seq_one_letter_code
_entity_poly.pdbx_strand_id
1 'polypeptide(L)' 'MNSLRVIAIALCYVVVVFGVLPFSSNAQLSPSFYSKTCPNVSSIVREVVRNVSKTDPRMLASLIRLHFHDCFVQ' A
#
# COMPACT_ATOMS: atom_id res chain seq x y z
N MET A 1 30.61 -24.35 -29.32
CA MET A 1 30.99 -22.95 -29.02
C MET A 1 29.90 -21.94 -29.37
N ASN A 2 29.18 -22.07 -30.48
CA ASN A 2 28.24 -21.05 -30.95
C ASN A 2 26.93 -21.04 -30.13
N SER A 3 26.37 -22.22 -29.81
CA SER A 3 25.16 -22.32 -28.95
C SER A 3 25.40 -21.81 -27.52
N LEU A 4 26.56 -22.10 -26.92
CA LEU A 4 26.88 -21.65 -25.55
C LEU A 4 26.97 -20.11 -25.48
N ARG A 5 27.50 -19.48 -26.53
CA ARG A 5 27.54 -18.02 -26.67
C ARG A 5 26.15 -17.42 -26.83
N VAL A 6 25.28 -18.04 -27.62
CA VAL A 6 23.89 -17.58 -27.80
C VAL A 6 23.10 -17.66 -26.49
N ILE A 7 23.26 -18.75 -25.73
CA ILE A 7 22.63 -18.91 -24.41
C ILE A 7 23.13 -17.82 -23.45
N ALA A 8 24.44 -17.58 -23.39
CA ALA A 8 25.01 -16.55 -22.51
C ALA A 8 24.49 -15.14 -22.87
N ILE A 9 24.38 -14.82 -24.17
CA ILE A 9 23.83 -13.54 -24.64
C ILE A 9 22.35 -13.41 -24.27
N ALA A 10 21.55 -14.46 -24.47
CA ALA A 10 20.13 -14.46 -24.11
C ALA A 10 19.92 -14.27 -22.60
N LEU A 11 20.72 -14.94 -21.77
CA LEU A 11 20.68 -14.78 -20.31
C LEU A 11 21.06 -13.35 -19.88
N CYS A 12 22.12 -12.78 -20.47
CA CYS A 12 22.47 -11.37 -20.24
C CYS A 12 21.32 -10.43 -20.60
N TYR A 13 20.64 -10.68 -21.72
CA TYR A 13 19.50 -9.86 -22.14
C TYR A 13 18.34 -9.93 -21.14
N VAL A 14 18.02 -11.13 -20.64
CA VAL A 14 16.98 -11.31 -19.61
C VAL A 14 17.35 -10.58 -18.32
N VAL A 15 18.60 -10.70 -17.87
CA VAL A 15 19.10 -10.02 -16.65
C VAL A 15 19.04 -8.50 -16.80
N VAL A 16 19.44 -7.97 -17.97
CA VAL A 16 19.32 -6.53 -18.25
C VAL A 16 17.86 -6.12 -18.22
N VAL A 17 16.97 -6.77 -18.99
CA VAL A 17 15.54 -6.42 -19.09
C VAL A 17 14.84 -6.44 -17.72
N PHE A 18 15.06 -7.48 -16.90
CA PHE A 18 14.46 -7.57 -15.56
C PHE A 18 15.12 -6.63 -14.55
N GLY A 19 16.41 -6.32 -14.70
CA GLY A 19 17.16 -5.41 -13.82
C GLY A 19 16.81 -3.94 -14.00
N VAL A 20 16.26 -3.54 -15.16
CA VAL A 20 15.81 -2.15 -15.42
C VAL A 20 14.33 -1.92 -15.14
N LEU A 21 13.54 -2.94 -14.80
CA LEU A 21 12.15 -2.72 -14.40
C LEU A 21 12.12 -1.90 -13.11
N PRO A 22 11.55 -0.68 -13.10
CA PRO A 22 11.43 0.09 -11.89
C PRO A 22 10.38 -0.57 -11.00
N PHE A 23 10.82 -1.40 -10.05
CA PHE A 23 10.01 -1.84 -8.91
C PHE A 23 9.85 -0.68 -7.90
N SER A 24 9.60 0.52 -8.40
CA SER A 24 9.50 1.74 -7.60
C SER A 24 8.09 1.87 -7.06
N SER A 25 7.80 1.20 -5.93
CA SER A 25 6.62 1.52 -5.14
C SER A 25 6.88 2.77 -4.28
N ASN A 26 6.02 3.79 -4.35
CA ASN A 26 6.05 4.93 -3.42
C ASN A 26 5.51 4.52 -2.04
N ALA A 27 6.25 3.68 -1.33
CA ALA A 27 5.90 3.20 0.01
C ALA A 27 6.31 4.22 1.09
N GLN A 28 5.75 5.43 1.03
CA GLN A 28 6.07 6.54 1.96
C GLN A 28 5.27 6.48 3.28
N LEU A 29 4.51 5.40 3.51
CA LEU A 29 3.66 5.24 4.69
C LEU A 29 4.45 4.67 5.86
N SER A 30 4.18 5.20 7.06
CA SER A 30 4.74 4.69 8.32
C SER A 30 3.65 4.61 9.40
N PRO A 31 3.56 3.52 10.16
CA PRO A 31 2.66 3.45 11.32
C PRO A 31 2.91 4.53 12.38
N SER A 32 4.12 5.10 12.41
CA SER A 32 4.52 6.13 13.38
C SER A 32 4.45 7.56 12.82
N PHE A 33 3.82 7.76 11.65
CA PHE A 33 3.75 9.06 10.97
C PHE A 33 3.29 10.21 11.88
N TYR A 34 2.28 9.97 12.72
CA TYR A 34 1.73 10.98 13.64
C TYR A 34 2.36 10.99 15.04
N SER A 35 3.38 10.18 15.31
CA SER A 35 3.95 10.04 16.67
C SER A 35 4.41 11.35 17.31
N LYS A 36 4.89 12.32 16.52
CA LYS A 36 5.36 13.62 17.00
C LYS A 36 4.33 14.74 16.94
N THR A 37 3.39 14.67 15.99
CA THR A 37 2.43 15.75 15.71
C THR A 37 1.08 15.51 16.37
N CYS A 38 0.62 14.26 16.42
CA CYS A 38 -0.63 13.86 17.07
C CYS A 38 -0.52 12.40 17.59
N PRO A 39 0.17 12.18 18.72
CA PRO A 39 0.45 10.82 19.22
C PRO A 39 -0.81 10.01 19.56
N ASN A 40 -1.92 10.70 19.84
CA ASN A 40 -3.20 10.08 20.22
C ASN A 40 -4.19 9.95 19.05
N VAL A 41 -3.77 10.18 17.79
CA VAL A 41 -4.71 10.17 16.65
C VAL A 41 -5.50 8.86 16.55
N SER A 42 -4.84 7.72 16.75
CA SER A 42 -5.47 6.40 16.64
C SER A 42 -6.48 6.14 17.76
N SER A 43 -6.23 6.64 18.99
CA SER A 43 -7.17 6.49 20.10
C SER A 43 -8.38 7.41 19.93
N ILE A 44 -8.16 8.66 19.52
CA ILE A 44 -9.22 9.64 19.25
C ILE A 44 -10.18 9.11 18.17
N VAL A 45 -9.64 8.69 17.02
CA VAL A 45 -10.47 8.16 15.91
C VAL A 45 -11.24 6.93 16.35
N ARG A 46 -10.59 6.00 17.07
CA ARG A 46 -11.24 4.79 17.58
C ARG A 46 -12.37 5.11 18.54
N GLU A 47 -12.19 6.06 19.45
CA GLU A 47 -13.21 6.45 20.40
C GLU A 47 -14.45 7.04 19.72
N VAL A 48 -14.25 7.97 18.78
CA VAL A 48 -15.35 8.57 18.01
C VAL A 48 -16.12 7.49 17.26
N VAL A 49 -15.42 6.63 16.51
CA VAL A 49 -16.04 5.53 15.75
C VAL A 49 -16.80 4.57 16.68
N ARG A 50 -16.23 4.21 17.83
CA ARG A 50 -16.86 3.35 18.84
C ARG A 50 -18.09 4.00 19.49
N ASN A 51 -18.09 5.32 19.66
CA ASN A 51 -19.23 6.03 20.25
C ASN A 51 -20.38 6.12 19.25
N VAL A 52 -20.11 6.47 17.99
CA VAL A 52 -21.15 6.55 16.96
C VAL A 52 -21.71 5.16 16.62
N SER A 53 -20.89 4.11 16.63
CA SER A 53 -21.35 2.75 16.35
C SER A 53 -22.37 2.20 17.37
N LYS A 54 -22.43 2.78 18.58
CA LYS A 54 -23.47 2.44 19.57
C LYS A 54 -24.86 2.91 19.14
N THR A 55 -24.93 4.01 18.40
CA THR A 55 -26.18 4.59 17.90
C THR A 55 -26.53 4.07 16.51
N ASP A 56 -25.51 3.93 15.64
CA ASP A 56 -25.66 3.33 14.32
C ASP A 56 -24.55 2.29 14.06
N PRO A 57 -24.83 1.00 14.30
CA PRO A 57 -23.88 -0.08 14.03
C PRO A 57 -23.49 -0.19 12.55
N ARG A 58 -24.34 0.27 11.61
CA ARG A 58 -24.06 0.20 10.17
C ARG A 58 -22.95 1.17 9.76
N MET A 59 -22.68 2.21 10.56
CA MET A 59 -21.64 3.19 10.27
C MET A 59 -20.26 2.55 10.04
N LEU A 60 -19.94 1.46 10.75
CA LEU A 60 -18.66 0.75 10.58
C LEU A 60 -18.48 0.21 9.16
N ALA A 61 -19.53 -0.42 8.62
CA ALA A 61 -19.51 -0.93 7.25
C ALA A 61 -19.49 0.21 6.22
N SER A 62 -20.24 1.29 6.49
CA SER A 62 -20.26 2.48 5.63
C SER A 62 -18.87 3.13 5.50
N LEU A 63 -18.11 3.25 6.60
CA LEU A 63 -16.76 3.84 6.58
C LEU A 63 -15.76 2.99 5.78
N ILE A 64 -15.79 1.67 5.95
CA ILE A 64 -14.94 0.76 5.17
C ILE A 64 -15.29 0.83 3.68
N ARG A 65 -16.59 0.86 3.36
CA ARG A 65 -17.06 1.03 1.97
C ARG A 65 -16.58 2.36 1.40
N LEU A 66 -16.68 3.45 2.16
CA LEU A 66 -16.21 4.77 1.71
C LEU A 66 -14.70 4.74 1.40
N HIS A 67 -13.89 4.20 2.31
CA HIS A 67 -12.44 4.07 2.09
C HIS A 67 -12.12 3.25 0.83
N PHE A 68 -12.82 2.14 0.62
CA PHE A 68 -12.67 1.34 -0.60
C PHE A 68 -13.06 2.13 -1.86
N HIS A 69 -14.19 2.87 -1.82
CA HIS A 69 -14.65 3.69 -2.95
C HIS A 69 -13.64 4.80 -3.29
N ASP A 70 -13.07 5.47 -2.29
CA ASP A 70 -12.04 6.51 -2.49
C ASP A 70 -10.75 5.94 -3.09
N CYS A 71 -10.35 4.72 -2.70
CA CYS A 71 -9.11 4.13 -3.19
C CYS A 71 -9.23 3.46 -4.57
N PHE A 72 -10.42 2.97 -4.95
CA PHE A 72 -10.61 2.23 -6.20
C PHE A 72 -11.13 3.08 -7.36
N VAL A 73 -11.74 4.24 -7.08
CA VAL A 73 -12.19 5.17 -8.13
C VAL A 73 -11.14 6.25 -8.29
N GLN A 74 -10.10 5.95 -9.07
CA GLN A 74 -9.02 6.89 -9.43
C GLN A 74 -9.01 7.19 -10.93
#